data_AF-A0A7Y5R3Y7-F1
#
_entry.id   AF-A0A7Y5R3Y7-F1
#
_cell.length_a   1.000
_cell.length_b   1.000
_cell.length_c   1.000
_cell.angle_alpha   90.00
_cell.angle_beta   90.00
_cell.angle_gamma   90.00
#
_symmetry.space_group_name_H-M   'P 1'
#
loop_
_entity.id
_entity.type
_entity.pdbx_description
1 polymer ?
#
loop_
_entity_poly.entity_id
_entity_poly.type
_entity_poly.pdbx_seq_one_letter_code
_entity_poly.pdbx_strand_id
1 'polypeptide(L)'
;MADLHFETNVAGNFTIQNGSFAIMTEGADTGGTFPAPGPFDPTVTNRFIQTDQSSIVTLKWRVQGGLALLMSGTWKCKVILEKMGGGEFAQDFKAATPFVPALVNDYTVKVNIPANEVEEGVYRLLAIINLEGPGGAKAPVVAFADLGLIQFYQAA
;
A
#
# COMPACT_ATOMS: atom_id res chain seq x y z
N MET A 1 -5.17 -7.42 10.72
CA MET A 1 -4.38 -6.20 10.41
C MET A 1 -3.02 -6.68 9.98
N ALA A 2 -2.59 -6.35 8.76
CA ALA A 2 -1.28 -6.75 8.24
C ALA A 2 -0.20 -5.80 8.77
N ASP A 3 0.95 -6.36 9.15
CA ASP A 3 2.09 -5.61 9.65
C ASP A 3 3.16 -5.49 8.54
N LEU A 4 3.84 -4.35 8.48
CA LEU A 4 4.95 -4.17 7.54
C LEU A 4 6.21 -4.77 8.16
N HIS A 5 7.14 -5.31 7.40
CA HIS A 5 8.40 -5.79 7.97
C HIS A 5 9.56 -5.11 7.27
N PHE A 6 10.28 -4.25 7.99
CA PHE A 6 11.49 -3.57 7.51
C PHE A 6 12.73 -4.42 7.82
N GLU A 7 13.54 -4.68 6.80
CA GLU A 7 14.86 -5.29 6.96
C GLU A 7 15.92 -4.22 7.22
N THR A 8 15.74 -3.39 8.25
CA THR A 8 16.77 -2.45 8.68
C THR A 8 16.80 -2.33 10.20
N ASN A 9 17.88 -2.79 10.82
CA ASN A 9 18.17 -2.50 12.21
C ASN A 9 19.62 -2.04 12.32
N VAL A 10 19.83 -0.73 12.10
CA VAL A 10 21.10 -0.08 12.42
C VAL A 10 20.99 0.38 13.87
N ALA A 11 21.60 -0.39 14.77
CA ALA A 11 21.44 -0.31 16.22
C ALA A 11 21.20 1.12 16.77
N GLY A 12 20.03 1.32 17.38
CA GLY A 12 19.69 2.46 18.26
C GLY A 12 19.54 3.84 17.61
N ASN A 13 20.13 4.07 16.44
CA ASN A 13 20.22 5.41 15.81
C ASN A 13 19.33 5.57 14.57
N PHE A 14 18.70 4.49 14.10
CA PHE A 14 17.70 4.49 13.04
C PHE A 14 16.75 3.31 13.22
N THR A 15 15.47 3.63 13.35
CA THR A 15 14.41 2.64 13.50
C THR A 15 13.27 3.05 12.58
N ILE A 16 12.72 2.07 11.85
CA ILE A 16 11.46 2.24 11.16
C ILE A 16 10.44 1.37 11.89
N GLN A 17 9.37 2.00 12.36
CA GLN A 17 8.27 1.32 13.03
C GLN A 17 7.10 1.19 12.08
N ASN A 18 6.45 0.05 12.15
CA ASN A 18 5.26 -0.22 11.38
C ASN A 18 4.10 0.66 11.84
N GLY A 19 3.38 1.23 10.88
CA GLY A 19 2.07 1.82 11.11
C GLY A 19 0.97 0.82 10.75
N SER A 20 -0.17 0.90 11.45
CA SER A 20 -1.37 0.11 11.12
C SER A 20 -1.82 0.34 9.68
N PHE A 21 -2.19 -0.75 9.00
CA PHE A 21 -2.51 -0.75 7.57
C PHE A 21 -3.92 -1.23 7.20
N ALA A 22 -4.37 -0.74 6.04
CA ALA A 22 -5.51 -1.11 5.19
C ALA A 22 -6.88 -0.67 5.71
N ILE A 23 -7.21 0.59 5.41
CA ILE A 23 -8.57 0.90 4.97
C ILE A 23 -8.51 0.94 3.45
N MET A 24 -9.02 -0.10 2.80
CA MET A 24 -9.42 0.01 1.40
C MET A 24 -10.82 0.57 1.43
N THR A 25 -10.98 1.79 0.92
CA THR A 25 -12.28 2.45 0.80
C THR A 25 -12.62 2.47 -0.67
N GLU A 26 -13.82 2.01 -1.01
CA GLU A 26 -14.42 2.25 -2.32
C GLU A 26 -14.52 3.78 -2.52
N GLY A 27 -14.03 4.28 -3.66
CA GLY A 27 -14.25 5.68 -4.02
C GLY A 27 -15.74 5.90 -4.31
N ALA A 28 -16.32 6.99 -3.80
CA ALA A 28 -17.70 7.35 -4.13
C ALA A 28 -17.88 7.50 -5.64
N ASP A 29 -18.76 6.69 -6.22
CA ASP A 29 -19.21 6.84 -7.60
C ASP A 29 -19.92 8.19 -7.79
N THR A 30 -19.57 8.91 -8.84
CA THR A 30 -20.20 10.20 -9.20
C THR A 30 -21.48 10.03 -10.02
N GLY A 31 -22.10 8.84 -10.10
CA GLY A 31 -23.22 8.65 -11.02
C GLY A 31 -24.27 7.57 -10.78
N GLY A 32 -24.10 6.62 -9.86
CA GLY A 32 -25.09 5.56 -9.64
C GLY A 32 -25.45 5.39 -8.15
N THR A 33 -26.72 5.59 -7.79
CA THR A 33 -27.22 5.16 -6.47
C THR A 33 -27.34 3.64 -6.44
N PHE A 34 -26.26 2.96 -6.07
CA PHE A 34 -26.33 1.56 -5.63
C PHE A 34 -26.98 1.53 -4.24
N PRO A 35 -28.06 0.77 -3.99
CA PRO A 35 -28.60 0.59 -2.66
C PRO A 35 -27.73 -0.42 -1.91
N ALA A 36 -26.47 -0.06 -1.62
CA ALA A 36 -25.63 -0.82 -0.69
C ALA A 36 -26.13 -0.53 0.73
N PRO A 37 -26.43 -1.58 1.54
CA PRO A 37 -26.75 -1.42 2.94
C PRO A 37 -25.60 -0.81 3.77
N GLY A 38 -25.54 0.53 3.84
CA GLY A 38 -24.62 1.27 4.71
C GLY A 38 -23.13 1.02 4.42
N PRO A 39 -22.22 1.69 5.15
CA PRO A 39 -20.78 1.44 5.00
C PRO A 39 -20.50 0.03 5.53
N PHE A 40 -20.37 -0.93 4.62
CA PHE A 40 -19.79 -2.23 4.95
C PHE A 40 -18.36 -1.97 5.41
N ASP A 41 -18.02 -2.39 6.63
CA ASP A 41 -16.64 -2.48 7.07
C ASP A 41 -16.20 -3.93 6.76
N PRO A 42 -15.64 -4.19 5.55
CA PRO A 42 -15.29 -5.54 5.15
C PRO A 42 -14.28 -6.11 6.15
N THR A 43 -14.64 -7.23 6.77
CA THR A 43 -13.69 -7.97 7.61
C THR A 43 -12.48 -8.36 6.78
N VAL A 44 -11.33 -8.60 7.42
CA VAL A 44 -10.10 -9.07 6.75
C VAL A 44 -10.29 -10.31 5.88
N THR A 45 -11.36 -11.08 6.11
CA THR A 45 -11.73 -12.30 5.38
C THR A 45 -12.81 -12.10 4.31
N ASN A 46 -13.43 -10.92 4.23
CA ASN A 46 -14.53 -10.63 3.31
C ASN A 46 -14.34 -9.26 2.64
N ARG A 47 -13.23 -9.11 1.91
CA ARG A 47 -12.90 -7.91 1.15
C ARG A 47 -13.27 -8.14 -0.32
N PHE A 48 -14.19 -7.34 -0.82
CA PHE A 48 -14.58 -7.34 -2.21
C PHE A 48 -14.60 -5.91 -2.75
N ILE A 49 -14.31 -5.75 -4.04
CA ILE A 49 -14.30 -4.47 -4.75
C ILE A 49 -14.91 -4.70 -6.12
N GLN A 50 -15.78 -3.79 -6.56
CA GLN A 50 -16.29 -3.84 -7.93
C GLN A 50 -15.22 -3.42 -8.92
N THR A 51 -15.11 -4.13 -10.04
CA THR A 51 -14.09 -3.84 -11.06
C THR A 51 -14.22 -2.43 -11.65
N ASP A 52 -15.42 -1.85 -11.65
CA ASP A 52 -15.71 -0.51 -12.14
C ASP A 52 -15.47 0.61 -11.11
N GLN A 53 -15.01 0.26 -9.91
CA GLN A 53 -14.70 1.21 -8.84
C GLN A 53 -13.20 1.38 -8.64
N SER A 54 -12.79 2.62 -8.39
CA SER A 54 -11.43 2.90 -7.94
C SER A 54 -11.27 2.53 -6.48
N SER A 55 -10.10 2.00 -6.12
CA SER A 55 -9.75 1.66 -4.74
C SER A 55 -8.39 2.22 -4.33
N ILE A 56 -8.20 2.41 -3.03
CA ILE A 56 -7.00 3.05 -2.49
C ILE A 56 -6.37 2.15 -1.42
N VAL A 57 -5.07 1.94 -1.55
CA VAL A 57 -4.24 1.23 -0.59
C VAL A 57 -3.42 2.25 0.19
N THR A 58 -3.70 2.42 1.48
CA THR A 58 -3.06 3.45 2.32
C THR A 58 -1.94 2.89 3.18
N LEU A 59 -0.71 3.30 2.84
CA LEU A 59 0.53 2.95 3.53
C LEU A 59 0.91 3.95 4.61
N LYS A 60 1.17 3.44 5.82
CA LYS A 60 1.58 4.22 6.99
C LYS A 60 2.78 3.58 7.66
N TRP A 61 3.81 4.37 7.92
CA TRP A 61 5.00 3.96 8.64
C TRP A 61 5.64 5.16 9.34
N ARG A 62 6.47 4.90 10.34
CA ARG A 62 7.19 5.92 11.10
C ARG A 62 8.68 5.69 10.97
N VAL A 63 9.43 6.74 10.64
CA VAL A 63 10.89 6.75 10.69
C VAL A 63 11.33 7.52 11.92
N GLN A 64 12.31 7.01 12.65
CA GLN A 64 12.88 7.68 13.82
C GLN A 64 14.38 7.39 13.96
N GLY A 65 15.12 8.32 14.58
CA GLY A 65 16.54 8.15 14.93
C GLY A 65 17.45 9.21 14.32
N GLY A 66 18.60 9.45 14.95
CA GLY A 66 19.53 10.52 14.57
C GLY A 66 20.08 10.39 13.15
N LEU A 67 20.23 9.18 12.61
CA LEU A 67 20.70 8.98 11.23
C LEU A 67 19.68 9.45 10.20
N ALA A 68 18.40 9.54 10.54
CA ALA A 68 17.37 10.04 9.63
C ALA A 68 17.61 11.50 9.20
N LEU A 69 18.32 12.29 10.01
CA LEU A 69 18.72 13.67 9.64
C LEU A 69 19.78 13.72 8.54
N LEU A 70 20.55 12.64 8.36
CA LEU A 70 21.63 12.56 7.38
C LEU A 70 21.19 11.87 6.08
N MET A 71 19.96 11.38 6.04
CA MET A 71 19.41 10.67 4.90
C MET A 71 18.64 11.62 3.99
N SER A 72 18.60 11.28 2.72
CA SER A 72 17.78 11.94 1.71
C SER A 72 17.37 10.93 0.65
N GLY A 73 16.30 11.22 -0.08
CA GLY A 73 15.79 10.30 -1.08
C GLY A 73 14.29 10.44 -1.31
N THR A 74 13.73 9.43 -1.94
CA THR A 74 12.30 9.30 -2.22
C THR A 74 11.85 7.91 -1.81
N TRP A 75 10.81 7.84 -0.98
CA TRP A 75 10.09 6.60 -0.73
C TRP A 75 9.31 6.23 -1.98
N LYS A 76 9.62 5.07 -2.54
CA LYS A 76 8.84 4.42 -3.59
C LYS A 76 7.94 3.39 -2.93
N CYS A 77 6.67 3.47 -3.25
CA CYS A 77 5.62 2.61 -2.74
C CYS A 77 5.04 1.84 -3.91
N LYS A 78 4.87 0.54 -3.76
CA LYS A 78 4.31 -0.34 -4.77
C LYS A 78 3.28 -1.27 -4.15
N VAL A 79 2.18 -1.49 -4.86
CA VAL A 79 1.20 -2.53 -4.58
C VAL A 79 1.18 -3.47 -5.76
N ILE A 80 1.33 -4.76 -5.47
CA ILE A 80 1.28 -5.86 -6.43
C ILE A 80 0.03 -6.67 -6.10
N LEU A 81 -0.67 -7.10 -7.15
CA LEU A 81 -1.74 -8.09 -7.04
C LEU A 81 -1.25 -9.41 -7.62
N GLU A 82 -1.52 -10.51 -6.93
CA GLU A 82 -1.26 -11.85 -7.44
C GLU A 82 -2.59 -12.58 -7.61
N LYS A 83 -2.93 -12.98 -8.84
CA LYS A 83 -4.20 -13.65 -9.14
C LYS A 83 -4.14 -15.11 -8.69
N MET A 84 -5.04 -15.49 -7.78
CA MET A 84 -5.11 -16.85 -7.26
C MET A 84 -5.46 -17.83 -8.40
N GLY A 85 -4.58 -18.80 -8.65
CA GLY A 85 -4.72 -19.78 -9.74
C GLY A 85 -4.36 -19.28 -11.13
N GLY A 86 -3.96 -18.00 -11.29
CA GLY A 86 -3.63 -17.39 -12.58
C GLY A 86 -2.21 -16.81 -12.69
N GLY A 87 -1.46 -16.72 -11.58
CA GLY A 87 -0.11 -16.15 -11.54
C GLY A 87 -0.08 -14.66 -11.15
N GLU A 88 1.06 -14.00 -11.32
CA GLU A 88 1.22 -12.58 -11.00
C GLU A 88 0.36 -11.71 -11.92
N PHE A 89 -0.36 -10.72 -11.35
CA PHE A 89 -1.06 -9.74 -12.17
C PHE A 89 -0.02 -8.80 -12.79
N ALA A 90 -0.09 -8.60 -14.10
CA ALA A 90 1.00 -7.95 -14.86
C ALA A 90 1.24 -6.46 -14.50
N GLN A 91 0.37 -5.84 -13.72
CA GLN A 91 0.42 -4.40 -13.42
C GLN A 91 0.71 -4.11 -11.95
N ASP A 92 1.77 -3.33 -11.74
CA ASP A 92 2.11 -2.71 -10.46
C ASP A 92 1.40 -1.36 -10.29
N PHE A 93 0.82 -1.12 -9.12
CA PHE A 93 0.34 0.22 -8.75
C PHE A 93 1.38 0.93 -7.89
N LYS A 94 1.73 2.17 -8.23
CA LYS A 94 2.89 2.87 -7.64
C LYS A 94 2.51 4.25 -7.11
N ALA A 95 3.16 4.64 -6.02
CA ALA A 95 3.16 5.99 -5.50
C ALA A 95 4.55 6.35 -4.98
N ALA A 96 4.80 7.63 -4.76
CA ALA A 96 6.06 8.08 -4.19
C ALA A 96 5.86 9.28 -3.27
N THR A 97 6.73 9.42 -2.28
CA THR A 97 6.79 10.60 -1.41
C THR A 97 8.25 10.92 -1.07
N PRO A 98 8.66 12.19 -1.03
CA PRO A 98 10.03 12.53 -0.65
C PRO A 98 10.34 12.10 0.78
N PHE A 99 11.59 11.72 1.02
CA PHE A 99 12.08 11.55 2.38
C PHE A 99 12.25 12.92 3.04
N VAL A 100 11.75 13.07 4.27
CA VAL A 100 11.87 14.29 5.07
C VAL A 100 12.93 14.04 6.17
N PRO A 101 14.06 14.74 6.16
CA PRO A 101 15.07 14.64 7.22
C PRO A 101 14.51 15.20 8.53
N ALA A 102 14.22 14.30 9.48
CA ALA A 102 13.74 14.65 10.81
C ALA A 102 14.11 13.54 11.80
N LEU A 103 14.20 13.88 13.10
CA LEU A 103 14.44 12.90 14.16
C LEU A 103 13.31 11.86 14.27
N VAL A 104 12.09 12.29 13.98
CA VAL A 104 10.89 11.45 13.87
C VAL A 104 10.04 12.02 12.74
N ASN A 105 9.57 11.16 11.83
CA ASN A 105 8.60 11.54 10.81
C ASN A 105 7.60 10.41 10.54
N ASP A 106 6.32 10.76 10.53
CA ASP A 106 5.24 9.88 10.13
C ASP A 106 4.94 10.04 8.64
N TYR A 107 4.86 8.92 7.93
CA TYR A 107 4.55 8.89 6.51
C TYR A 107 3.17 8.28 6.29
N THR A 108 2.43 8.87 5.35
CA THR A 108 1.18 8.32 4.83
C THR A 108 1.19 8.47 3.31
N VAL A 109 1.09 7.35 2.59
CA VAL A 109 1.05 7.32 1.13
C VAL A 109 -0.17 6.53 0.67
N LYS A 110 -0.89 7.07 -0.31
CA LYS A 110 -2.03 6.42 -0.94
C LYS A 110 -1.60 5.90 -2.31
N VAL A 111 -1.70 4.60 -2.52
CA VAL A 111 -1.52 3.96 -3.83
C VAL A 111 -2.92 3.77 -4.42
N ASN A 112 -3.17 4.39 -5.57
CA ASN A 112 -4.44 4.31 -6.25
C ASN A 112 -4.46 3.11 -7.20
N ILE A 113 -5.53 2.32 -7.13
CA ILE A 113 -5.88 1.28 -8.09
C ILE A 113 -7.09 1.83 -8.85
N PRO A 114 -6.91 2.32 -10.09
CA PRO A 114 -8.01 2.90 -10.86
C PRO A 114 -9.09 1.88 -11.19
N ALA A 115 -10.31 2.38 -11.43
CA ALA A 115 -11.40 1.57 -11.94
C ALA A 115 -11.03 0.94 -13.28
N ASN A 116 -11.55 -0.27 -13.53
CA ASN A 116 -11.40 -1.06 -14.75
C ASN A 116 -9.96 -1.50 -15.08
N GLU A 117 -8.99 -1.28 -14.19
CA GLU A 117 -7.62 -1.75 -14.37
C GLU A 117 -7.43 -3.20 -13.90
N VAL A 118 -8.26 -3.70 -12.99
CA VAL A 118 -8.17 -5.05 -12.43
C VAL A 118 -9.34 -5.89 -12.90
N GLU A 119 -9.05 -7.00 -13.56
CA GLU A 119 -10.06 -7.97 -14.01
C GLU A 119 -10.71 -8.70 -12.82
N GLU A 120 -11.90 -9.26 -13.05
CA GLU A 120 -12.54 -10.12 -12.05
C GLU A 120 -11.65 -11.30 -11.61
N GLY A 121 -11.73 -11.63 -10.33
CA GLY A 121 -10.98 -12.72 -9.73
C GLY A 121 -10.63 -12.48 -8.26
N VAL A 122 -9.99 -13.48 -7.65
CA VAL A 122 -9.45 -13.36 -6.29
C VAL A 122 -7.96 -13.08 -6.39
N TYR A 123 -7.50 -12.06 -5.68
CA TYR A 123 -6.12 -11.61 -5.69
C TYR A 123 -5.55 -11.55 -4.28
N ARG A 124 -4.25 -11.83 -4.15
CA ARG A 124 -3.45 -11.53 -2.95
C ARG A 124 -2.79 -10.16 -3.14
N LEU A 125 -2.95 -9.27 -2.17
CA LEU A 125 -2.29 -7.95 -2.20
C LEU A 125 -0.97 -7.98 -1.45
N LEU A 126 0.08 -7.55 -2.14
CA LEU A 126 1.40 -7.32 -1.56
C LEU A 126 1.74 -5.83 -1.64
N ALA A 127 2.14 -5.25 -0.52
CA ALA A 127 2.64 -3.89 -0.47
C ALA A 127 4.16 -3.91 -0.27
N ILE A 128 4.87 -3.04 -0.99
CA ILE A 128 6.32 -2.89 -0.92
C ILE A 128 6.65 -1.41 -0.77
N ILE A 129 7.54 -1.09 0.16
CA ILE A 129 8.11 0.25 0.35
C ILE A 129 9.62 0.14 0.22
N ASN A 130 10.22 0.98 -0.62
CA ASN A 130 11.66 1.07 -0.79
C ASN A 130 12.12 2.53 -0.78
N LEU A 131 13.25 2.82 -0.11
CA LEU A 131 13.88 4.13 -0.21
C LEU A 131 14.86 4.14 -1.38
N GLU A 132 14.74 5.13 -2.25
CA GLU A 132 15.74 5.43 -3.27
C GLU A 132 16.47 6.71 -2.89
N GLY A 133 17.80 6.65 -2.85
CA GLY A 133 18.66 7.81 -2.61
C GLY A 133 18.66 8.81 -3.78
N PRO A 134 19.36 9.95 -3.62
CA PRO A 134 19.49 10.95 -4.66
C PRO A 134 20.04 10.35 -5.97
N GLY A 135 19.47 10.76 -7.10
CA GLY A 135 19.87 10.24 -8.41
C GLY A 135 19.49 8.79 -8.69
N GLY A 136 18.59 8.19 -7.90
CA GLY A 136 18.12 6.81 -8.08
C GLY A 136 19.05 5.75 -7.48
N ALA A 137 19.98 6.15 -6.61
CA ALA A 137 20.83 5.21 -5.89
C ALA A 137 19.97 4.27 -5.03
N LYS A 138 20.23 2.95 -5.08
CA LYS A 138 19.49 1.98 -4.27
C LYS A 138 19.90 2.16 -2.80
N ALA A 139 18.97 2.53 -1.93
CA ALA A 139 19.21 2.56 -0.50
C ALA A 139 18.89 1.19 0.11
N PRO A 140 19.56 0.77 1.20
CA PRO A 140 19.34 -0.53 1.83
C PRO A 140 18.09 -0.53 2.74
N VAL A 141 17.06 0.24 2.40
CA VAL A 141 15.84 0.35 3.21
C VAL A 141 14.66 -0.14 2.39
N VAL A 142 14.16 -1.31 2.76
CA VAL A 142 13.03 -1.97 2.12
C VAL A 142 12.12 -2.58 3.18
N ALA A 143 10.84 -2.61 2.86
CA ALA A 143 9.86 -3.41 3.58
C ALA A 143 8.79 -3.94 2.66
N PHE A 144 8.15 -5.01 3.11
CA PHE A 144 6.99 -5.57 2.47
C PHE A 144 5.91 -5.93 3.51
N ALA A 145 4.67 -6.00 3.06
CA ALA A 145 3.53 -6.53 3.81
C ALA A 145 2.61 -7.32 2.91
N ASP A 146 2.13 -8.45 3.40
CA ASP A 146 1.01 -9.18 2.80
C ASP A 146 -0.30 -8.66 3.39
N LEU A 147 -1.12 -8.03 2.56
CA LEU A 147 -2.39 -7.43 2.98
C LEU A 147 -3.55 -8.42 2.96
N GLY A 148 -3.32 -9.65 2.48
CA GLY A 148 -4.30 -10.72 2.41
C GLY A 148 -5.03 -10.78 1.07
N LEU A 149 -6.11 -11.56 1.06
CA LEU A 149 -6.93 -11.81 -0.13
C LEU A 149 -8.00 -10.73 -0.31
N ILE A 150 -8.29 -10.43 -1.58
CA ILE A 150 -9.37 -9.56 -2.01
C ILE A 150 -10.05 -10.15 -3.25
N GLN A 151 -11.36 -9.96 -3.37
CA GLN A 151 -12.11 -10.35 -4.55
C GLN A 151 -12.47 -9.13 -5.38
N PHE A 152 -12.05 -9.10 -6.64
CA PHE A 152 -12.61 -8.19 -7.64
C PHE A 152 -13.78 -8.90 -8.33
N TYR A 153 -14.94 -8.26 -8.38
CA TYR A 153 -16.15 -8.82 -8.99
C TYR A 153 -16.84 -7.81 -9.90
N GLN A 154 -17.58 -8.30 -10.87
CA GLN A 154 -18.44 -7.49 -11.72
C GLN A 154 -19.87 -7.54 -11.20
N ALA A 155 -20.53 -6.38 -11.03
CA ALA A 155 -21.95 -6.33 -10.76
C ALA A 155 -22.73 -6.71 -12.04
N ALA A 156 -23.78 -7.52 -11.88
CA ALA A 156 -24.67 -7.92 -12.98
C ALA A 156 -25.57 -6.77 -13.45
#